data_AF-A0AAE0JEA8-F1
#
_entry.id   AF-A0AAE0JEA8-F1
#
_cell.length_a   1.000
_cell.length_b   1.000
_cell.length_c   1.000
_cell.angle_alpha   90.00
_cell.angle_beta   90.00
_cell.angle_gamma   90.00
#
_symmetry.space_group_name_H-M   'P 1'
#
loop_
_entity.id
_entity.type
_entity.pdbx_description
1 polymer ?
#
loop_
_entity_poly.entity_id
_entity_poly.type
_entity_poly.pdbx_seq_one_letter_code
_entity_poly.pdbx_strand_id
1 'polypeptide(L)'
;MASHQHPPGHHGAFHNRKFSINRNTGIPRPARRFSIQEPSITEASSDIHKKFRAAHEGHLPHAGLDATRSSTGVIWCSEQAGEHGYFEEPEKWANLGQGAPEVDDEIEGCFPRPQHLDISVNSREYGPTAGIKPLREAVANLYNEMHRQGKESKYTWENVAIVPGGRAGLIRIAAVLNNAYVGFFIPDYTAYNEMLSLFKNFAAIPVPLSEEDDYHIHPEKIAEEIARGTSVIITSNPRNPTGRVVANPELAEIQDICRERATLVSDEFYSGYNYTSNCDGTTISAAENIKDVDEDDVLIIDGLTKRFRLPGWRVAWILGPKEFIKAIGSCGSYLDGGTNVPFQEAAIPMLEPTLVKAEMKALQRHFMDKRDFVVGRLREIGFSIKAVPDSTFYLWLNLEWLPNPISDGLNFFQACLEENVIVVPGIFFDLNPSKRRDLFDSPCHHFVRLSYGPTREVLERGCDGIERVVRKFQALEAQGAYEVPRAPSPSRTEGEKESNLVPSAGGGEREKDEILHLL
;
A
#
# COMPACT_ATOMS: atom_id res chain seq x y z
N MET A 1 28.18 41.16 55.92
CA MET A 1 28.56 39.77 56.24
C MET A 1 28.25 38.93 55.01
N ALA A 2 29.27 38.75 54.16
CA ALA A 2 29.84 37.45 53.77
C ALA A 2 28.88 36.65 52.86
N SER A 3 28.95 36.76 51.52
CA SER A 3 29.99 36.34 50.55
C SER A 3 29.78 34.93 50.01
N HIS A 4 29.54 34.81 48.69
CA HIS A 4 30.11 33.83 47.74
C HIS A 4 29.46 34.10 46.37
N GLN A 5 30.04 34.94 45.50
CA GLN A 5 31.09 34.66 44.50
C GLN A 5 30.83 33.43 43.60
N HIS A 6 30.34 33.71 42.39
CA HIS A 6 30.48 32.86 41.19
C HIS A 6 31.81 33.14 40.49
N PRO A 7 32.44 32.12 39.88
CA PRO A 7 33.35 32.30 38.74
C PRO A 7 32.89 31.56 37.45
N PRO A 8 33.54 31.85 36.30
CA PRO A 8 32.94 31.79 34.95
C PRO A 8 33.24 30.49 34.16
N GLY A 9 32.60 30.35 33.00
CA GLY A 9 32.48 29.10 32.24
C GLY A 9 33.64 28.69 31.33
N HIS A 10 33.43 27.59 30.58
CA HIS A 10 34.16 27.22 29.37
C HIS A 10 33.35 26.24 28.48
N HIS A 11 33.42 26.47 27.16
CA HIS A 11 32.99 25.61 26.07
C HIS A 11 33.73 24.26 26.03
N GLY A 12 33.07 23.20 25.55
CA GLY A 12 33.75 21.95 25.15
C GLY A 12 32.84 20.78 24.75
N ALA A 13 32.66 20.61 23.44
CA ALA A 13 32.48 19.37 22.66
C ALA A 13 31.50 18.25 23.12
N PHE A 14 30.43 18.06 22.35
CA PHE A 14 29.66 16.82 22.28
C PHE A 14 30.47 15.74 21.55
N HIS A 15 31.05 14.76 22.24
CA HIS A 15 31.48 13.46 21.66
C HIS A 15 31.34 12.34 22.70
N ASN A 16 30.33 11.48 22.51
CA ASN A 16 30.31 10.02 22.79
C ASN A 16 28.87 9.51 22.94
N ARG A 17 28.28 9.00 21.85
CA ARG A 17 27.09 8.13 21.91
C ARG A 17 27.54 6.76 22.43
N LYS A 18 27.08 6.35 23.62
CA LYS A 18 27.34 5.02 24.19
C LYS A 18 26.38 3.99 23.58
N PHE A 19 26.91 2.94 22.96
CA PHE A 19 26.13 1.76 22.57
C PHE A 19 25.69 0.96 23.80
N SER A 20 24.49 0.36 23.74
CA SER A 20 23.94 -0.52 24.79
C SER A 20 24.41 -1.96 24.56
N ILE A 21 25.27 -2.48 25.44
CA ILE A 21 25.83 -3.84 25.40
C ILE A 21 24.96 -4.78 26.25
N ASN A 22 24.73 -6.02 25.77
CA ASN A 22 24.10 -7.07 26.56
C ASN A 22 25.04 -7.51 27.70
N ARG A 23 24.64 -7.26 28.95
CA ARG A 23 25.47 -7.51 30.15
C ARG A 23 25.85 -8.98 30.38
N ASN A 24 25.19 -9.94 29.73
CA ASN A 24 25.46 -11.36 29.96
C ASN A 24 26.33 -12.03 28.87
N THR A 25 26.45 -11.44 27.67
CA THR A 25 27.16 -12.09 26.55
C THR A 25 28.26 -11.23 25.93
N GLY A 26 28.35 -9.93 26.25
CA GLY A 26 29.36 -9.02 25.66
C GLY A 26 29.20 -8.76 24.15
N ILE A 27 28.26 -9.43 23.49
CA ILE A 27 27.95 -9.25 22.07
C ILE A 27 26.99 -8.05 21.94
N PRO A 28 27.24 -7.11 21.00
CA PRO A 28 26.27 -6.07 20.64
C PRO A 28 24.93 -6.74 20.28
N ARG A 29 23.82 -6.29 20.86
CA ARG A 29 22.51 -6.78 20.39
C ARG A 29 22.42 -6.49 18.89
N PRO A 30 21.98 -7.45 18.04
CA PRO A 30 21.61 -7.11 16.67
C PRO A 30 20.62 -5.95 16.76
N ALA A 31 20.91 -4.91 15.97
CA ALA A 31 20.25 -3.63 16.03
C ALA A 31 18.73 -3.79 15.91
N ARG A 32 17.99 -2.90 16.56
CA ARG A 32 16.54 -2.76 16.38
C ARG A 32 16.24 -2.63 14.88
N ARG A 33 15.10 -3.19 14.46
CA ARG A 33 14.57 -3.38 13.08
C ARG A 33 14.45 -2.13 12.18
N PHE A 34 15.09 -1.00 12.45
CA PHE A 34 14.95 0.23 11.66
C PHE A 34 16.31 0.86 11.35
N SER A 35 16.46 1.33 10.11
CA SER A 35 17.70 1.79 9.47
C SER A 35 18.46 2.87 10.27
N ILE A 36 19.78 2.87 10.11
CA ILE A 36 20.74 3.82 10.70
C ILE A 36 21.66 4.37 9.58
N GLN A 37 21.24 4.32 8.31
CA GLN A 37 22.10 4.71 7.18
C GLN A 37 21.97 6.21 6.92
N GLU A 38 23.10 6.90 6.74
CA GLU A 38 23.09 8.27 6.23
C GLU A 38 22.65 8.26 4.76
N PRO A 39 21.94 9.30 4.26
CA PRO A 39 21.54 9.39 2.86
C PRO A 39 22.74 9.19 1.95
N SER A 40 22.54 8.46 0.84
CA SER A 40 23.58 8.28 -0.15
C SER A 40 24.03 9.63 -0.73
N ILE A 41 25.24 9.68 -1.30
CA ILE A 41 25.75 10.91 -1.96
C ILE A 41 24.77 11.37 -3.06
N THR A 42 24.16 10.43 -3.77
CA THR A 42 23.14 10.68 -4.80
C THR A 42 21.90 11.36 -4.21
N GLU A 43 21.32 10.80 -3.14
CA GLU A 43 20.14 11.39 -2.47
C GLU A 43 20.46 12.76 -1.85
N ALA A 44 21.65 12.90 -1.25
CA ALA A 44 22.04 14.15 -0.61
C ALA A 44 22.20 15.30 -1.61
N SER A 45 22.72 15.01 -2.81
CA SER A 45 22.98 15.99 -3.87
C SER A 45 21.82 16.20 -4.84
N SER A 46 20.88 15.26 -4.91
CA SER A 46 19.70 15.31 -5.80
C SER A 46 18.74 16.46 -5.48
N ASP A 47 18.33 17.19 -6.51
CA ASP A 47 17.43 18.34 -6.35
C ASP A 47 16.00 17.91 -6.00
N ILE A 48 15.51 16.77 -6.52
CA ILE A 48 14.18 16.28 -6.17
C ILE A 48 14.11 15.87 -4.69
N HIS A 49 15.19 15.31 -4.13
CA HIS A 49 15.30 15.02 -2.70
C HIS A 49 15.34 16.30 -1.87
N LYS A 50 16.04 17.36 -2.32
CA LYS A 50 16.03 18.67 -1.63
C LYS A 50 14.64 19.31 -1.66
N LYS A 51 13.96 19.29 -2.81
CA LYS A 51 12.58 19.79 -2.96
C LYS A 51 11.62 19.02 -2.04
N PHE A 52 11.69 17.69 -2.05
CA PHE A 52 10.88 16.83 -1.19
C PHE A 52 11.09 17.15 0.30
N ARG A 53 12.34 17.34 0.75
CA ARG A 53 12.66 17.77 2.13
C ARG A 53 12.04 19.13 2.49
N ALA A 54 12.24 20.13 1.63
CA ALA A 54 11.72 21.47 1.85
C ALA A 54 10.18 21.49 1.90
N ALA A 55 9.51 20.67 1.08
CA ALA A 55 8.05 20.54 1.09
C ALA A 55 7.51 19.94 2.41
N HIS A 56 8.27 19.06 3.06
CA HIS A 56 7.88 18.46 4.35
C HIS A 56 8.16 19.37 5.56
N GLU A 57 9.09 20.31 5.43
CA GLU A 57 9.45 21.27 6.49
C GLU A 57 8.68 22.58 6.41
N GLY A 58 8.09 22.93 5.25
CA GLY A 58 7.76 24.30 4.93
C GLY A 58 6.30 24.60 4.66
N HIS A 59 5.55 25.03 5.67
CA HIS A 59 4.66 26.20 5.59
C HIS A 59 4.64 26.92 6.94
N LEU A 60 4.73 28.26 6.93
CA LEU A 60 4.55 29.10 8.13
C LEU A 60 3.18 28.80 8.74
N PRO A 61 3.06 28.67 10.07
CA PRO A 61 1.79 28.37 10.70
C PRO A 61 0.87 29.58 10.52
N HIS A 62 -0.05 29.49 9.55
CA HIS A 62 -1.33 30.15 9.73
C HIS A 62 -1.90 29.64 11.05
N ALA A 63 -2.44 30.53 11.89
CA ALA A 63 -2.86 30.18 13.26
C ALA A 63 -3.93 29.05 13.33
N GLY A 64 -4.49 28.61 12.19
CA GLY A 64 -5.40 27.47 12.09
C GLY A 64 -4.96 26.36 11.13
N LEU A 65 -3.73 26.38 10.59
CA LEU A 65 -3.24 25.38 9.63
C LEU A 65 -2.11 24.56 10.24
N ASP A 66 -2.33 23.24 10.35
CA ASP A 66 -1.24 22.29 10.53
C ASP A 66 -0.58 22.05 9.17
N ALA A 67 0.41 22.90 8.86
CA ALA A 67 1.25 22.86 7.66
C ALA A 67 1.86 21.47 7.39
N THR A 68 1.98 20.65 8.43
CA THR A 68 2.58 19.32 8.29
C THR A 68 1.62 18.30 7.67
N ARG A 69 0.39 18.70 7.32
CA ARG A 69 -0.64 17.85 6.69
C ARG A 69 -0.89 18.16 5.21
N SER A 70 -0.05 18.96 4.56
CA SER A 70 -0.23 19.31 3.14
C SER A 70 0.56 18.39 2.18
N SER A 71 -0.14 17.94 1.13
CA SER A 71 0.28 17.08 0.02
C SER A 71 0.52 15.58 0.37
N THR A 72 -0.33 14.72 -0.21
CA THR A 72 -0.21 13.25 -0.13
C THR A 72 0.47 12.73 -1.39
N GLY A 73 1.16 11.58 -1.34
CA GLY A 73 2.08 11.16 -2.40
C GLY A 73 1.61 11.28 -3.86
N VAL A 74 0.43 10.75 -4.20
CA VAL A 74 -0.11 10.86 -5.58
C VAL A 74 -0.43 12.31 -5.96
N ILE A 75 -0.92 13.11 -5.01
CA ILE A 75 -1.22 14.53 -5.21
C ILE A 75 0.10 15.28 -5.45
N TRP A 76 1.11 15.04 -4.61
CA TRP A 76 2.45 15.62 -4.77
C TRP A 76 3.06 15.27 -6.14
N CYS A 77 2.98 14.01 -6.57
CA CYS A 77 3.45 13.62 -7.91
C CYS A 77 2.70 14.36 -9.03
N SER A 78 1.39 14.56 -8.87
CA SER A 78 0.57 15.28 -9.85
C SER A 78 0.89 16.78 -9.88
N GLU A 79 1.16 17.39 -8.72
CA GLU A 79 1.62 18.78 -8.60
C GLU A 79 2.98 18.97 -9.25
N GLN A 80 3.94 18.07 -8.99
CA GLN A 80 5.26 18.11 -9.63
C GLN A 80 5.17 17.89 -11.15
N ALA A 81 4.30 16.99 -11.63
CA ALA A 81 4.04 16.85 -13.05
C ALA A 81 3.39 18.11 -13.65
N GLY A 82 2.51 18.77 -12.89
CA GLY A 82 1.94 20.07 -13.26
C GLY A 82 3.00 21.14 -13.49
N GLU A 83 4.01 21.23 -12.63
CA GLU A 83 5.16 22.14 -12.82
C GLU A 83 5.96 21.84 -14.11
N HIS A 84 5.81 20.65 -14.69
CA HIS A 84 6.47 20.23 -15.93
C HIS A 84 5.55 20.31 -17.17
N GLY A 85 4.30 20.79 -17.04
CA GLY A 85 3.39 20.97 -18.16
C GLY A 85 2.23 19.97 -18.25
N TYR A 86 2.02 19.12 -17.23
CA TYR A 86 0.97 18.10 -17.26
C TYR A 86 -0.45 18.67 -17.32
N PHE A 87 -0.73 19.80 -16.66
CA PHE A 87 -2.08 20.36 -16.65
C PHE A 87 -2.41 21.14 -17.93
N GLU A 88 -1.38 21.58 -18.66
CA GLU A 88 -1.48 22.31 -19.91
C GLU A 88 -1.74 21.38 -21.09
N GLU A 89 -1.06 20.23 -21.15
CA GLU A 89 -1.14 19.27 -22.27
C GLU A 89 -1.27 17.82 -21.77
N PRO A 90 -2.29 17.47 -20.94
CA PRO A 90 -2.41 16.16 -20.31
C PRO A 90 -2.46 14.99 -21.30
N GLU A 91 -2.96 15.22 -22.50
CA GLU A 91 -3.04 14.25 -23.59
C GLU A 91 -1.68 13.83 -24.16
N LYS A 92 -0.59 14.56 -23.85
CA LYS A 92 0.78 14.19 -24.22
C LYS A 92 1.48 13.34 -23.16
N TRP A 93 0.92 13.28 -21.95
CA TRP A 93 1.52 12.60 -20.82
C TRP A 93 1.06 11.15 -20.71
N ALA A 94 1.89 10.33 -20.08
CA ALA A 94 1.52 8.99 -19.64
C ALA A 94 1.42 8.96 -18.11
N ASN A 95 0.20 9.09 -17.58
CA ASN A 95 -0.03 9.06 -16.14
C ASN A 95 -0.14 7.62 -15.61
N LEU A 96 0.99 6.96 -15.41
CA LEU A 96 1.07 5.64 -14.75
C LEU A 96 1.02 5.76 -13.22
N GLY A 97 0.87 6.96 -12.66
CA GLY A 97 0.71 7.17 -11.23
C GLY A 97 -0.76 7.14 -10.78
N GLN A 98 -1.71 7.18 -11.73
CA GLN A 98 -3.12 7.33 -11.42
C GLN A 98 -3.66 6.16 -10.59
N GLY A 99 -4.45 6.49 -9.57
CA GLY A 99 -5.09 5.51 -8.71
C GLY A 99 -6.42 4.98 -9.24
N ALA A 100 -6.77 5.21 -10.51
CA ALA A 100 -8.06 4.83 -11.09
C ALA A 100 -7.86 4.00 -12.38
N PRO A 101 -8.79 3.08 -12.68
CA PRO A 101 -8.84 2.45 -14.00
C PRO A 101 -9.29 3.46 -15.06
N GLU A 102 -9.12 3.14 -16.34
CA GLU A 102 -9.86 3.81 -17.42
C GLU A 102 -11.36 3.76 -17.16
N VAL A 103 -12.10 4.77 -17.64
CA VAL A 103 -13.52 4.98 -17.27
C VAL A 103 -14.46 5.00 -18.47
N ASP A 104 -13.93 4.80 -19.67
CA ASP A 104 -14.74 4.66 -20.87
C ASP A 104 -15.58 3.38 -20.85
N ASP A 105 -16.52 3.31 -21.79
CA ASP A 105 -17.41 2.17 -22.03
C ASP A 105 -16.88 1.25 -23.16
N GLU A 106 -15.61 1.39 -23.56
CA GLU A 106 -15.05 0.66 -24.71
C GLU A 106 -14.55 -0.75 -24.36
N ILE A 107 -14.44 -1.07 -23.06
CA ILE A 107 -14.04 -2.40 -22.61
C ILE A 107 -15.12 -3.44 -22.96
N GLU A 108 -14.79 -4.34 -23.89
CA GLU A 108 -15.68 -5.38 -24.39
C GLU A 108 -16.29 -6.23 -23.25
N GLY A 109 -17.61 -6.42 -23.29
CA GLY A 109 -18.35 -7.22 -22.32
C GLY A 109 -18.73 -6.49 -21.03
N CYS A 110 -18.28 -5.26 -20.83
CA CYS A 110 -18.75 -4.40 -19.74
C CYS A 110 -20.08 -3.75 -20.10
N PHE A 111 -20.94 -3.50 -19.11
CA PHE A 111 -22.22 -2.82 -19.34
C PHE A 111 -22.04 -1.31 -19.51
N PRO A 112 -22.85 -0.62 -20.32
CA PRO A 112 -22.71 0.81 -20.51
C PRO A 112 -23.09 1.59 -19.25
N ARG A 113 -22.32 2.63 -18.93
CA ARG A 113 -22.67 3.55 -17.84
C ARG A 113 -23.70 4.59 -18.34
N PRO A 114 -24.61 5.08 -17.48
CA PRO A 114 -25.64 6.03 -17.90
C PRO A 114 -25.01 7.38 -18.23
N GLN A 115 -25.38 7.92 -19.40
CA GLN A 115 -24.96 9.25 -19.86
C GLN A 115 -25.88 10.36 -19.35
N HIS A 116 -27.11 10.01 -18.95
CA HIS A 116 -28.11 10.92 -18.42
C HIS A 116 -28.75 10.30 -17.18
N LEU A 117 -29.10 11.15 -16.20
CA LEU A 117 -29.78 10.75 -14.98
C LEU A 117 -31.06 11.56 -14.79
N ASP A 118 -32.16 10.87 -14.52
CA ASP A 118 -33.41 11.50 -14.16
C ASP A 118 -33.39 11.88 -12.68
N ILE A 119 -33.54 13.18 -12.39
CA ILE A 119 -33.55 13.70 -11.02
C ILE A 119 -34.99 13.65 -10.49
N SER A 120 -35.30 12.57 -9.78
CA SER A 120 -36.59 12.35 -9.09
C SER A 120 -36.85 13.45 -8.04
N VAL A 121 -38.10 13.70 -7.68
CA VAL A 121 -38.43 14.66 -6.60
C VAL A 121 -37.76 14.27 -5.29
N ASN A 122 -37.76 12.97 -4.95
CA ASN A 122 -37.11 12.46 -3.75
C ASN A 122 -35.60 12.71 -3.73
N SER A 123 -34.95 12.58 -4.89
CA SER A 123 -33.49 12.79 -5.00
C SER A 123 -33.05 14.24 -4.86
N ARG A 124 -33.99 15.20 -4.86
CA ARG A 124 -33.74 16.63 -4.59
C ARG A 124 -33.72 16.95 -3.10
N GLU A 125 -34.27 16.07 -2.27
CA GLU A 125 -34.31 16.22 -0.81
C GLU A 125 -33.06 15.60 -0.16
N TYR A 126 -32.87 15.87 1.13
CA TYR A 126 -31.85 15.18 1.91
C TYR A 126 -32.14 13.68 2.01
N GLY A 127 -31.17 12.86 1.61
CA GLY A 127 -31.21 11.42 1.84
C GLY A 127 -30.84 11.04 3.28
N PRO A 128 -31.14 9.81 3.71
CA PRO A 128 -30.63 9.29 4.97
C PRO A 128 -29.09 9.28 4.98
N THR A 129 -28.46 9.59 6.11
CA THR A 129 -26.98 9.67 6.23
C THR A 129 -26.27 8.33 6.01
N ALA A 130 -26.97 7.22 6.24
CA ALA A 130 -26.52 5.86 5.97
C ALA A 130 -26.82 5.40 4.52
N GLY A 131 -27.43 6.26 3.69
CA GLY A 131 -27.88 5.94 2.34
C GLY A 131 -29.34 5.50 2.24
N ILE A 132 -29.87 5.58 1.04
CA ILE A 132 -31.24 5.14 0.75
C ILE A 132 -31.35 3.63 0.92
N LYS A 133 -32.45 3.18 1.53
CA LYS A 133 -32.70 1.76 1.79
C LYS A 133 -32.57 0.88 0.53
N PRO A 134 -33.10 1.25 -0.65
CA PRO A 134 -32.99 0.42 -1.85
C PRO A 134 -31.56 0.11 -2.27
N LEU A 135 -30.63 1.08 -2.18
CA LEU A 135 -29.23 0.83 -2.51
C LEU A 135 -28.57 -0.06 -1.45
N ARG A 136 -28.89 0.14 -0.16
CA ARG A 136 -28.40 -0.70 0.93
C ARG A 136 -28.86 -2.15 0.77
N GLU A 137 -30.11 -2.37 0.35
CA GLU A 137 -30.64 -3.70 0.01
C GLU A 137 -29.90 -4.32 -1.19
N ALA A 138 -29.66 -3.54 -2.25
CA ALA A 138 -28.94 -4.01 -3.44
C ALA A 138 -27.49 -4.44 -3.11
N VAL A 139 -26.77 -3.67 -2.28
CA VAL A 139 -25.44 -4.04 -1.80
C VAL A 139 -25.51 -5.33 -0.96
N ALA A 140 -26.42 -5.43 0.01
CA ALA A 140 -26.56 -6.64 0.82
C ALA A 140 -26.85 -7.88 -0.04
N ASN A 141 -27.73 -7.74 -1.03
CA ASN A 141 -28.04 -8.79 -2.00
C ASN A 141 -26.80 -9.20 -2.82
N LEU A 142 -26.02 -8.24 -3.30
CA LEU A 142 -24.79 -8.50 -4.05
C LEU A 142 -23.83 -9.39 -3.26
N TYR A 143 -23.52 -9.04 -2.01
CA TYR A 143 -22.62 -9.84 -1.18
C TYR A 143 -23.21 -11.20 -0.81
N ASN A 144 -24.53 -11.27 -0.57
CA ASN A 144 -25.19 -12.53 -0.26
C ASN A 144 -25.12 -13.53 -1.42
N GLU A 145 -25.32 -13.05 -2.65
CA GLU A 145 -25.29 -13.86 -3.88
C GLU A 145 -23.88 -14.21 -4.32
N MET A 146 -22.90 -13.30 -4.15
CA MET A 146 -21.53 -13.56 -4.59
C MET A 146 -20.69 -14.35 -3.58
N HIS A 147 -20.93 -14.17 -2.28
CA HIS A 147 -20.01 -14.64 -1.24
C HIS A 147 -20.66 -15.47 -0.13
N ARG A 148 -22.00 -15.49 -0.04
CA ARG A 148 -22.68 -16.19 1.07
C ARG A 148 -23.65 -17.27 0.62
N GLN A 149 -23.59 -17.75 -0.63
CA GLN A 149 -24.45 -18.86 -1.08
C GLN A 149 -24.27 -20.08 -0.16
N GLY A 150 -25.39 -20.66 0.30
CA GLY A 150 -25.39 -21.78 1.26
C GLY A 150 -25.07 -21.42 2.73
N LYS A 151 -24.78 -20.16 3.07
CA LYS A 151 -24.59 -19.72 4.47
C LYS A 151 -25.93 -19.33 5.12
N GLU A 152 -26.12 -19.68 6.39
CA GLU A 152 -27.35 -19.37 7.15
C GLU A 152 -27.48 -17.87 7.50
N SER A 153 -26.42 -17.29 8.06
CA SER A 153 -26.39 -15.87 8.42
C SER A 153 -26.24 -15.02 7.15
N LYS A 154 -27.15 -14.06 6.93
CA LYS A 154 -27.21 -13.23 5.70
C LYS A 154 -27.22 -11.76 6.05
N TYR A 155 -26.57 -10.95 5.22
CA TYR A 155 -26.64 -9.51 5.34
C TYR A 155 -28.05 -8.99 5.01
N THR A 156 -28.52 -8.01 5.77
CA THR A 156 -29.68 -7.19 5.41
C THR A 156 -29.23 -5.76 5.09
N TRP A 157 -30.14 -4.88 4.69
CA TRP A 157 -29.84 -3.46 4.50
C TRP A 157 -29.31 -2.77 5.76
N GLU A 158 -29.62 -3.32 6.95
CA GLU A 158 -29.14 -2.82 8.24
C GLU A 158 -27.65 -3.07 8.44
N ASN A 159 -27.07 -4.02 7.69
CA ASN A 159 -25.64 -4.31 7.68
C ASN A 159 -24.86 -3.45 6.68
N VAL A 160 -25.51 -2.53 5.97
CA VAL A 160 -24.88 -1.68 4.94
C VAL A 160 -25.01 -0.21 5.30
N ALA A 161 -23.95 0.58 5.17
CA ALA A 161 -24.00 2.04 5.13
C ALA A 161 -23.37 2.56 3.84
N ILE A 162 -24.06 3.46 3.13
CA ILE A 162 -23.54 4.15 1.95
C ILE A 162 -22.78 5.42 2.38
N VAL A 163 -21.60 5.63 1.82
CA VAL A 163 -20.68 6.71 2.17
C VAL A 163 -20.18 7.44 0.92
N PRO A 164 -19.85 8.75 1.02
CA PRO A 164 -19.48 9.58 -0.13
C PRO A 164 -18.04 9.31 -0.64
N GLY A 165 -17.77 8.05 -0.96
CA GLY A 165 -16.49 7.52 -1.40
C GLY A 165 -15.62 6.92 -0.28
N GLY A 166 -14.62 6.12 -0.68
CA GLY A 166 -13.81 5.31 0.24
C GLY A 166 -13.11 6.10 1.35
N ARG A 167 -12.54 7.28 1.05
CA ARG A 167 -11.88 8.10 2.09
C ARG A 167 -12.86 8.56 3.17
N ALA A 168 -14.06 9.01 2.80
CA ALA A 168 -15.09 9.36 3.77
C ALA A 168 -15.54 8.13 4.58
N GLY A 169 -15.65 6.96 3.93
CA GLY A 169 -15.91 5.69 4.61
C GLY A 169 -14.85 5.34 5.66
N LEU A 170 -13.56 5.43 5.31
CA LEU A 170 -12.45 5.23 6.26
C LEU A 170 -12.53 6.18 7.46
N ILE A 171 -12.86 7.46 7.23
CA ILE A 171 -13.05 8.44 8.31
C ILE A 171 -14.24 8.07 9.19
N ARG A 172 -15.36 7.59 8.62
CA ARG A 172 -16.52 7.14 9.41
C ARG A 172 -16.21 5.88 10.21
N ILE A 173 -15.48 4.91 9.64
CA ILE A 173 -14.99 3.73 10.38
C ILE A 173 -14.12 4.19 11.54
N ALA A 174 -13.12 5.03 11.27
CA ALA A 174 -12.23 5.55 12.30
C ALA A 174 -12.97 6.32 13.41
N ALA A 175 -14.03 7.07 13.05
CA ALA A 175 -14.82 7.85 14.01
C ALA A 175 -15.64 6.99 14.99
N VAL A 176 -15.97 5.74 14.65
CA VAL A 176 -16.72 4.84 15.53
C VAL A 176 -15.82 3.90 16.33
N LEU A 177 -14.56 3.73 15.93
CA LEU A 177 -13.59 2.96 16.69
C LEU A 177 -13.20 3.74 17.95
N ASN A 178 -13.09 3.01 19.06
CA ASN A 178 -12.67 3.57 20.35
C ASN A 178 -11.15 3.86 20.36
N ASN A 179 -10.56 4.08 21.54
CA ASN A 179 -9.11 3.97 21.72
C ASN A 179 -8.64 2.60 21.23
N ALA A 180 -7.84 2.58 20.16
CA ALA A 180 -7.48 1.35 19.46
C ALA A 180 -5.99 1.28 19.15
N TYR A 181 -5.45 0.08 19.24
CA TYR A 181 -4.15 -0.28 18.70
C TYR A 181 -4.35 -0.76 17.27
N VAL A 182 -4.13 0.14 16.31
CA VAL A 182 -4.48 -0.09 14.90
C VAL A 182 -3.25 -0.55 14.13
N GLY A 183 -3.22 -1.83 13.79
CA GLY A 183 -2.22 -2.44 12.93
C GLY A 183 -2.45 -2.09 11.47
N PHE A 184 -1.39 -1.68 10.78
CA PHE A 184 -1.35 -1.46 9.33
C PHE A 184 -0.04 -2.00 8.78
N PHE A 185 -0.02 -2.40 7.51
CA PHE A 185 1.15 -3.04 6.92
C PHE A 185 2.06 -2.03 6.21
N ILE A 186 3.30 -2.42 5.89
CA ILE A 186 4.21 -1.62 5.07
C ILE A 186 4.83 -2.54 4.00
N PRO A 187 4.75 -2.17 2.70
CA PRO A 187 4.08 -0.99 2.13
C PRO A 187 2.55 -1.13 2.09
N ASP A 188 1.79 -0.03 2.12
CA ASP A 188 0.32 -0.06 2.04
C ASP A 188 -0.28 1.25 1.48
N TYR A 189 -1.61 1.31 1.40
CA TYR A 189 -2.34 2.41 0.80
C TYR A 189 -2.17 3.72 1.58
N THR A 190 -1.68 4.73 0.87
CA THR A 190 -1.37 6.07 1.40
C THR A 190 -2.54 6.77 2.13
N ALA A 191 -3.79 6.43 1.86
CA ALA A 191 -4.92 7.03 2.57
C ALA A 191 -5.02 6.61 4.05
N TYR A 192 -4.49 5.44 4.42
CA TYR A 192 -4.46 5.05 5.83
C TYR A 192 -3.52 5.95 6.63
N ASN A 193 -2.44 6.45 6.03
CA ASN A 193 -1.55 7.41 6.68
C ASN A 193 -2.32 8.64 7.18
N GLU A 194 -3.17 9.23 6.34
CA GLU A 194 -3.94 10.43 6.68
C GLU A 194 -4.97 10.15 7.76
N MET A 195 -5.71 9.06 7.62
CA MET A 195 -6.68 8.62 8.62
C MET A 195 -6.00 8.40 9.98
N LEU A 196 -4.94 7.60 10.03
CA LEU A 196 -4.21 7.29 11.27
C LEU A 196 -3.54 8.53 11.88
N SER A 197 -3.14 9.51 11.04
CA SER A 197 -2.59 10.78 11.50
C SER A 197 -3.64 11.69 12.12
N LEU A 198 -4.89 11.64 11.63
CA LEU A 198 -5.99 12.49 12.08
C LEU A 198 -6.55 12.07 13.45
N PHE A 199 -6.72 10.76 13.66
CA PHE A 199 -7.37 10.21 14.85
C PHE A 199 -6.37 9.94 15.98
N LYS A 200 -6.27 10.89 16.92
CA LYS A 200 -5.27 10.87 18.02
C LYS A 200 -5.53 9.82 19.10
N ASN A 201 -6.73 9.25 19.14
CA ASN A 201 -7.08 8.12 19.99
C ASN A 201 -6.51 6.79 19.48
N PHE A 202 -5.92 6.75 18.29
CA PHE A 202 -5.28 5.57 17.75
C PHE A 202 -3.79 5.50 18.09
N ALA A 203 -3.36 4.34 18.59
CA ALA A 203 -1.98 3.94 18.56
C ALA A 203 -1.72 3.19 17.25
N ALA A 204 -1.20 3.89 16.25
CA ALA A 204 -0.88 3.31 14.94
C ALA A 204 0.36 2.39 15.05
N ILE A 205 0.18 1.10 14.77
CA ILE A 205 1.20 0.05 14.85
C ILE A 205 1.63 -0.35 13.43
N PRO A 206 2.83 0.05 12.97
CA PRO A 206 3.35 -0.42 11.70
C PRO A 206 3.74 -1.90 11.79
N VAL A 207 3.33 -2.67 10.78
CA VAL A 207 3.62 -4.09 10.60
C VAL A 207 4.43 -4.25 9.30
N PRO A 208 5.77 -4.15 9.36
CA PRO A 208 6.61 -4.31 8.18
C PRO A 208 6.50 -5.73 7.62
N LEU A 209 6.31 -5.82 6.31
CA LEU A 209 6.35 -7.06 5.54
C LEU A 209 7.73 -7.25 4.90
N SER A 210 8.06 -8.48 4.52
CA SER A 210 9.37 -8.78 3.94
C SER A 210 9.38 -8.48 2.45
N GLU A 211 10.47 -7.93 1.93
CA GLU A 211 10.66 -7.86 0.47
C GLU A 211 10.95 -9.26 -0.10
N GLU A 212 11.57 -10.15 0.69
CA GLU A 212 11.98 -11.49 0.25
C GLU A 212 10.80 -12.39 -0.13
N ASP A 213 9.61 -12.13 0.41
CA ASP A 213 8.37 -12.85 0.12
C ASP A 213 7.35 -11.98 -0.62
N ASP A 214 7.83 -10.97 -1.34
CA ASP A 214 7.02 -10.05 -2.14
C ASP A 214 5.93 -9.32 -1.32
N TYR A 215 6.24 -9.04 -0.05
CA TYR A 215 5.38 -8.37 0.92
C TYR A 215 4.07 -9.11 1.18
N HIS A 216 4.14 -10.43 1.35
CA HIS A 216 2.98 -11.26 1.67
C HIS A 216 2.49 -11.03 3.11
N ILE A 217 1.18 -11.09 3.34
CA ILE A 217 0.60 -11.00 4.69
C ILE A 217 0.39 -12.42 5.20
N HIS A 218 1.35 -12.91 5.98
CA HIS A 218 1.25 -14.21 6.63
C HIS A 218 0.28 -14.19 7.82
N PRO A 219 -0.60 -15.19 7.99
CA PRO A 219 -1.49 -15.30 9.15
C PRO A 219 -0.76 -15.24 10.50
N GLU A 220 0.43 -15.84 10.59
CA GLU A 220 1.26 -15.84 11.80
C GLU A 220 1.65 -14.42 12.23
N LYS A 221 1.93 -13.54 11.25
CA LYS A 221 2.26 -12.14 11.52
C LYS A 221 1.09 -11.42 12.19
N ILE A 222 -0.14 -11.71 11.73
CA ILE A 222 -1.36 -11.18 12.32
C ILE A 222 -1.56 -11.73 13.74
N ALA A 223 -1.35 -13.03 13.94
CA ALA A 223 -1.43 -13.65 15.26
C ALA A 223 -0.44 -13.03 16.26
N GLU A 224 0.80 -12.77 15.83
CA GLU A 224 1.83 -12.10 16.64
C GLU A 224 1.40 -10.67 17.05
N GLU A 225 0.91 -9.87 16.11
CA GLU A 225 0.52 -8.48 16.39
C GLU A 225 -0.71 -8.40 17.29
N ILE A 226 -1.70 -9.29 17.12
CA ILE A 226 -2.85 -9.40 18.03
C ILE A 226 -2.39 -9.88 19.42
N ALA A 227 -1.47 -10.84 19.50
CA ALA A 227 -0.90 -11.28 20.78
C ALA A 227 -0.14 -10.16 21.52
N ARG A 228 0.39 -9.17 20.78
CA ARG A 228 1.03 -7.97 21.33
C ARG A 228 0.03 -6.87 21.73
N GLY A 229 -1.26 -7.05 21.47
CA GLY A 229 -2.33 -6.12 21.85
C GLY A 229 -2.92 -5.29 20.71
N THR A 230 -2.60 -5.59 19.44
CA THR A 230 -3.30 -5.00 18.30
C THR A 230 -4.78 -5.38 18.36
N SER A 231 -5.66 -4.38 18.36
CA SER A 231 -7.10 -4.56 18.54
C SER A 231 -7.91 -4.28 17.27
N VAL A 232 -7.28 -3.63 16.27
CA VAL A 232 -7.86 -3.37 14.96
C VAL A 232 -6.78 -3.62 13.91
N ILE A 233 -7.11 -4.33 12.84
CA ILE A 233 -6.23 -4.48 11.68
C ILE A 233 -6.92 -3.83 10.49
N ILE A 234 -6.21 -2.95 9.79
CA ILE A 234 -6.67 -2.37 8.52
C ILE A 234 -5.73 -2.76 7.39
N THR A 235 -6.30 -3.24 6.30
CA THR A 235 -5.56 -3.60 5.10
C THR A 235 -6.44 -3.55 3.86
N SER A 236 -5.84 -3.18 2.73
CA SER A 236 -6.44 -3.48 1.43
C SER A 236 -6.28 -4.96 1.10
N ASN A 237 -7.29 -5.59 0.52
CA ASN A 237 -7.17 -6.92 -0.07
C ASN A 237 -8.13 -7.03 -1.25
N PRO A 238 -7.66 -7.06 -2.50
CA PRO A 238 -6.26 -7.02 -2.96
C PRO A 238 -5.46 -5.75 -2.63
N ARG A 239 -4.13 -5.89 -2.62
CA ARG A 239 -3.17 -4.93 -2.01
C ARG A 239 -2.69 -3.85 -2.97
N ASN A 240 -2.88 -2.59 -2.58
CA ASN A 240 -2.17 -1.44 -3.15
C ASN A 240 -1.02 -1.06 -2.20
N PRO A 241 0.25 -1.07 -2.64
CA PRO A 241 0.71 -0.98 -4.03
C PRO A 241 1.16 -2.30 -4.69
N THR A 242 1.22 -3.41 -3.95
CA THR A 242 1.97 -4.60 -4.37
C THR A 242 1.31 -5.41 -5.47
N GLY A 243 0.00 -5.26 -5.67
CA GLY A 243 -0.76 -6.04 -6.65
C GLY A 243 -0.88 -7.52 -6.30
N ARG A 244 -0.79 -7.82 -4.99
CA ARG A 244 -0.93 -9.15 -4.40
C ARG A 244 -2.28 -9.30 -3.73
N VAL A 245 -2.78 -10.52 -3.63
CA VAL A 245 -4.01 -10.83 -2.89
C VAL A 245 -3.77 -11.94 -1.87
N VAL A 246 -4.38 -11.80 -0.69
CA VAL A 246 -4.54 -12.90 0.25
C VAL A 246 -5.85 -13.60 -0.09
N ALA A 247 -5.74 -14.77 -0.70
CA ALA A 247 -6.89 -15.59 -1.08
C ALA A 247 -7.18 -16.66 -0.01
N ASN A 248 -8.31 -17.37 -0.16
CA ASN A 248 -8.56 -18.56 0.63
C ASN A 248 -7.56 -19.68 0.28
N PRO A 249 -7.11 -20.49 1.26
CA PRO A 249 -7.61 -20.57 2.63
C PRO A 249 -6.97 -19.57 3.64
N GLU A 250 -5.89 -18.89 3.30
CA GLU A 250 -5.17 -17.99 4.24
C GLU A 250 -6.05 -16.83 4.74
N LEU A 251 -6.90 -16.26 3.87
CA LEU A 251 -7.85 -15.22 4.28
C LEU A 251 -8.81 -15.72 5.38
N ALA A 252 -9.25 -16.97 5.29
CA ALA A 252 -10.10 -17.59 6.32
C ALA A 252 -9.33 -17.76 7.64
N GLU A 253 -8.05 -18.16 7.58
CA GLU A 253 -7.20 -18.27 8.75
C GLU A 253 -6.97 -16.92 9.44
N ILE A 254 -6.72 -15.86 8.67
CA ILE A 254 -6.62 -14.49 9.20
C ILE A 254 -7.91 -14.10 9.94
N GLN A 255 -9.08 -14.36 9.33
CA GLN A 255 -10.36 -14.05 9.97
C GLN A 255 -10.62 -14.90 11.22
N ASP A 256 -10.20 -16.17 11.21
CA ASP A 256 -10.24 -17.03 12.39
C ASP A 256 -9.35 -16.52 13.53
N ILE A 257 -8.16 -15.99 13.23
CA ILE A 257 -7.25 -15.39 14.20
C ILE A 257 -7.84 -14.09 14.79
N CYS A 258 -8.52 -13.27 13.97
CA CYS A 258 -9.13 -12.00 14.40
C CYS A 258 -10.38 -12.20 15.26
N ARG A 259 -11.17 -13.25 15.03
CA ARG A 259 -12.47 -13.45 15.69
C ARG A 259 -12.36 -13.39 17.21
N GLU A 260 -13.27 -12.63 17.84
CA GLU A 260 -13.31 -12.35 19.29
C GLU A 260 -12.05 -11.65 19.86
N ARG A 261 -11.10 -11.23 19.02
CA ARG A 261 -9.79 -10.71 19.46
C ARG A 261 -9.44 -9.35 18.85
N ALA A 262 -9.83 -9.08 17.61
CA ALA A 262 -9.57 -7.82 16.92
C ALA A 262 -10.60 -7.56 15.82
N THR A 263 -10.91 -6.29 15.58
CA THR A 263 -11.73 -5.88 14.43
C THR A 263 -10.88 -5.90 13.15
N LEU A 264 -11.37 -6.56 12.10
CA LEU A 264 -10.74 -6.55 10.77
C LEU A 264 -11.44 -5.53 9.86
N VAL A 265 -10.72 -4.51 9.42
CA VAL A 265 -11.16 -3.57 8.39
C VAL A 265 -10.56 -3.99 7.04
N SER A 266 -11.40 -4.61 6.21
CA SER A 266 -11.06 -5.09 4.87
C SER A 266 -11.42 -4.03 3.82
N ASP A 267 -10.40 -3.40 3.21
CA ASP A 267 -10.58 -2.48 2.09
C ASP A 267 -10.53 -3.27 0.77
N GLU A 268 -11.70 -3.44 0.16
CA GLU A 268 -11.94 -4.38 -0.94
C GLU A 268 -12.19 -3.67 -2.27
N PHE A 269 -11.78 -2.40 -2.40
CA PHE A 269 -11.97 -1.64 -3.65
C PHE A 269 -11.40 -2.35 -4.89
N TYR A 270 -10.40 -3.22 -4.73
CA TYR A 270 -9.79 -3.97 -5.83
C TYR A 270 -10.28 -5.41 -5.96
N SER A 271 -11.27 -5.86 -5.18
CA SER A 271 -11.73 -7.27 -5.12
C SER A 271 -12.15 -7.87 -6.46
N GLY A 272 -12.53 -7.02 -7.41
CA GLY A 272 -12.91 -7.39 -8.78
C GLY A 272 -11.74 -7.69 -9.71
N TYR A 273 -10.58 -7.10 -9.42
CA TYR A 273 -9.35 -7.27 -10.20
C TYR A 273 -8.60 -8.49 -9.67
N ASN A 274 -9.13 -9.67 -9.99
CA ASN A 274 -8.61 -10.95 -9.55
C ASN A 274 -8.17 -11.77 -10.78
N TYR A 275 -6.87 -12.10 -10.84
CA TYR A 275 -6.29 -12.90 -11.93
C TYR A 275 -6.02 -14.34 -11.52
N THR A 276 -6.30 -14.70 -10.26
CA THR A 276 -6.06 -16.04 -9.72
C THR A 276 -7.12 -17.08 -10.15
N SER A 277 -8.29 -16.61 -10.61
CA SER A 277 -9.45 -17.47 -10.92
C SER A 277 -9.67 -17.70 -12.42
N ASN A 278 -8.63 -17.58 -13.24
CA ASN A 278 -8.73 -17.63 -14.71
C ASN A 278 -9.76 -16.64 -15.29
N CYS A 279 -9.92 -15.49 -14.63
CA CYS A 279 -10.82 -14.41 -15.03
C CYS A 279 -12.27 -14.90 -15.28
N ASP A 280 -12.82 -15.67 -14.35
CA ASP A 280 -14.18 -16.24 -14.40
C ASP A 280 -15.27 -15.30 -13.83
N GLY A 281 -14.87 -14.10 -13.39
CA GLY A 281 -15.74 -13.12 -12.71
C GLY A 281 -15.79 -13.27 -11.19
N THR A 282 -15.07 -14.24 -10.62
CA THR A 282 -14.99 -14.42 -9.16
C THR A 282 -14.22 -13.27 -8.52
N THR A 283 -14.80 -12.70 -7.47
CA THR A 283 -14.17 -11.65 -6.65
C THR A 283 -13.74 -12.21 -5.30
N ILE A 284 -12.72 -11.60 -4.69
CA ILE A 284 -12.19 -12.02 -3.39
C ILE A 284 -12.76 -11.11 -2.31
N SER A 285 -13.38 -11.68 -1.27
CA SER A 285 -13.99 -10.90 -0.19
C SER A 285 -13.94 -11.63 1.14
N ALA A 286 -13.68 -10.89 2.22
CA ALA A 286 -13.77 -11.38 3.60
C ALA A 286 -15.20 -11.85 3.95
N ALA A 287 -16.21 -11.43 3.19
CA ALA A 287 -17.60 -11.86 3.37
C ALA A 287 -17.82 -13.38 3.26
N GLU A 288 -16.92 -14.09 2.56
CA GLU A 288 -16.99 -15.54 2.34
C GLU A 288 -16.74 -16.35 3.62
N ASN A 289 -15.85 -15.85 4.48
CA ASN A 289 -15.40 -16.58 5.68
C ASN A 289 -16.06 -16.10 6.98
N ILE A 290 -16.94 -15.09 6.90
CA ILE A 290 -17.74 -14.62 8.04
C ILE A 290 -18.74 -15.70 8.46
N LYS A 291 -18.66 -16.12 9.74
CA LYS A 291 -19.56 -17.12 10.33
C LYS A 291 -20.93 -16.50 10.57
N ASP A 292 -20.98 -15.43 11.34
CA ASP A 292 -22.17 -14.62 11.56
C ASP A 292 -21.91 -13.15 11.21
N VAL A 293 -22.82 -12.54 10.44
CA VAL A 293 -22.65 -11.16 9.94
C VAL A 293 -22.77 -10.09 11.03
N ASP A 294 -23.34 -10.43 12.18
CA ASP A 294 -23.55 -9.53 13.31
C ASP A 294 -22.59 -9.82 14.50
N GLU A 295 -21.93 -10.99 14.55
CA GLU A 295 -20.99 -11.35 15.64
C GLU A 295 -19.51 -11.30 15.21
N ASP A 296 -19.19 -11.52 13.94
CA ASP A 296 -17.81 -11.40 13.46
C ASP A 296 -17.49 -9.90 13.23
N ASP A 297 -16.56 -9.33 14.01
CA ASP A 297 -16.09 -7.94 13.92
C ASP A 297 -15.28 -7.66 12.63
N VAL A 298 -15.94 -7.76 11.48
CA VAL A 298 -15.38 -7.50 10.16
C VAL A 298 -16.13 -6.36 9.48
N LEU A 299 -15.41 -5.29 9.16
CA LEU A 299 -15.89 -4.16 8.38
C LEU A 299 -15.29 -4.23 6.99
N ILE A 300 -16.12 -4.40 5.97
CA ILE A 300 -15.70 -4.36 4.57
C ILE A 300 -16.03 -2.98 4.00
N ILE A 301 -15.05 -2.33 3.37
CA ILE A 301 -15.26 -1.07 2.64
C ILE A 301 -14.96 -1.26 1.16
N ASP A 302 -15.90 -0.85 0.31
CA ASP A 302 -15.81 -0.96 -1.15
C ASP A 302 -16.74 0.07 -1.82
N GLY A 303 -16.88 0.06 -3.14
CA GLY A 303 -17.75 0.98 -3.83
C GLY A 303 -17.63 0.96 -5.34
N LEU A 304 -18.34 1.91 -5.97
CA LEU A 304 -18.35 2.05 -7.42
C LEU A 304 -17.02 2.57 -8.01
N THR A 305 -16.07 2.94 -7.14
CA THR A 305 -14.87 3.69 -7.53
C THR A 305 -13.96 2.91 -8.48
N LYS A 306 -13.74 1.61 -8.27
CA LYS A 306 -12.80 0.80 -9.09
C LYS A 306 -13.51 -0.28 -9.87
N ARG A 307 -14.24 -1.19 -9.22
CA ARG A 307 -14.94 -2.31 -9.87
C ARG A 307 -15.95 -1.86 -10.91
N PHE A 308 -16.58 -0.71 -10.67
CA PHE A 308 -17.58 -0.14 -11.56
C PHE A 308 -17.02 0.99 -12.43
N ARG A 309 -15.73 1.34 -12.29
CA ARG A 309 -15.06 2.43 -13.03
C ARG A 309 -15.79 3.79 -12.92
N LEU A 310 -16.40 4.06 -11.76
CA LEU A 310 -17.13 5.31 -11.47
C LEU A 310 -16.50 6.11 -10.31
N PRO A 311 -15.19 6.44 -10.36
CA PRO A 311 -14.54 7.16 -9.26
C PRO A 311 -15.15 8.53 -9.00
N GLY A 312 -15.68 9.21 -10.02
CA GLY A 312 -16.32 10.53 -9.90
C GLY A 312 -17.68 10.54 -9.21
N TRP A 313 -18.37 9.40 -9.10
CA TRP A 313 -19.73 9.34 -8.52
C TRP A 313 -19.74 9.46 -7.01
N ARG A 314 -18.60 9.16 -6.38
CA ARG A 314 -18.41 9.22 -4.93
C ARG A 314 -19.45 8.37 -4.18
N VAL A 315 -19.80 7.20 -4.72
CA VAL A 315 -20.67 6.22 -4.05
C VAL A 315 -19.83 5.02 -3.63
N ALA A 316 -19.77 4.80 -2.33
CA ALA A 316 -19.12 3.66 -1.69
C ALA A 316 -20.01 3.12 -0.57
N TRP A 317 -19.65 1.98 -0.01
CA TRP A 317 -20.38 1.37 1.09
C TRP A 317 -19.43 0.76 2.11
N ILE A 318 -19.94 0.63 3.33
CA ILE A 318 -19.37 -0.16 4.40
C ILE A 318 -20.37 -1.25 4.72
N LEU A 319 -19.89 -2.49 4.81
CA LEU A 319 -20.65 -3.69 5.17
C LEU A 319 -20.09 -4.24 6.48
N GLY A 320 -20.95 -4.65 7.41
CA GLY A 320 -20.52 -5.24 8.68
C GLY A 320 -21.66 -5.40 9.69
N PRO A 321 -21.36 -5.66 10.97
CA PRO A 321 -22.38 -5.86 12.00
C PRO A 321 -23.31 -4.66 12.15
N LYS A 322 -24.60 -4.91 12.39
CA LYS A 322 -25.63 -3.86 12.50
C LYS A 322 -25.26 -2.76 13.50
N GLU A 323 -24.60 -3.11 14.60
CA GLU A 323 -24.20 -2.14 15.63
C GLU A 323 -23.16 -1.13 15.10
N PHE A 324 -22.12 -1.61 14.42
CA PHE A 324 -21.16 -0.76 13.73
C PHE A 324 -21.85 0.13 12.70
N ILE A 325 -22.72 -0.47 11.87
CA ILE A 325 -23.38 0.25 10.78
C ILE A 325 -24.33 1.34 11.29
N LYS A 326 -25.01 1.11 12.41
CA LYS A 326 -25.82 2.13 13.09
C LYS A 326 -24.96 3.31 13.56
N ALA A 327 -23.82 3.04 14.19
CA ALA A 327 -22.89 4.09 14.61
C ALA A 327 -22.31 4.86 13.42
N ILE A 328 -21.84 4.15 12.40
CA ILE A 328 -21.27 4.70 11.15
C ILE A 328 -22.30 5.57 10.42
N GLY A 329 -23.55 5.12 10.35
CA GLY A 329 -24.66 5.88 9.79
C GLY A 329 -24.92 7.18 10.55
N SER A 330 -24.84 7.14 11.88
CA SER A 330 -24.98 8.32 12.73
C SER A 330 -23.85 9.33 12.52
N CYS A 331 -22.60 8.87 12.33
CA CYS A 331 -21.45 9.73 12.07
C CYS A 331 -21.61 10.59 10.81
N GLY A 332 -22.34 10.08 9.82
CA GLY A 332 -22.61 10.81 8.58
C GLY A 332 -23.29 12.16 8.78
N SER A 333 -24.08 12.35 9.85
CA SER A 333 -24.83 13.61 10.06
C SER A 333 -23.94 14.82 10.34
N TYR A 334 -22.79 14.62 10.99
CA TYR A 334 -21.89 15.70 11.38
C TYR A 334 -20.55 15.70 10.64
N LEU A 335 -20.23 14.64 9.88
CA LEU A 335 -18.99 14.57 9.09
C LEU A 335 -19.18 15.03 7.64
N ASP A 336 -20.26 14.62 6.97
CA ASP A 336 -20.37 14.79 5.51
C ASP A 336 -21.80 15.00 4.96
N GLY A 337 -22.85 14.73 5.76
CA GLY A 337 -24.25 14.91 5.37
C GLY A 337 -24.87 13.74 4.59
N GLY A 338 -24.13 12.67 4.32
CA GLY A 338 -24.59 11.53 3.52
C GLY A 338 -24.08 11.54 2.08
N THR A 339 -24.43 10.48 1.35
CA THR A 339 -24.09 10.35 -0.07
C THR A 339 -25.17 11.01 -0.91
N ASN A 340 -24.81 11.58 -2.07
CA ASN A 340 -25.78 12.17 -2.99
C ASN A 340 -26.85 11.12 -3.42
N VAL A 341 -28.13 11.49 -3.47
CA VAL A 341 -29.23 10.54 -3.75
C VAL A 341 -29.34 10.16 -5.22
N PRO A 342 -29.20 11.07 -6.21
CA PRO A 342 -29.34 10.70 -7.62
C PRO A 342 -28.40 9.58 -8.08
N PHE A 343 -27.10 9.62 -7.71
CA PHE A 343 -26.18 8.54 -8.08
C PHE A 343 -26.43 7.26 -7.28
N GLN A 344 -27.06 7.33 -6.10
CA GLN A 344 -27.50 6.13 -5.39
C GLN A 344 -28.66 5.44 -6.11
N GLU A 345 -29.66 6.20 -6.56
CA GLU A 345 -30.79 5.66 -7.34
C GLU A 345 -30.28 5.00 -8.64
N ALA A 346 -29.37 5.68 -9.35
CA ALA A 346 -28.76 5.19 -10.58
C ALA A 346 -27.90 3.92 -10.39
N ALA A 347 -27.30 3.74 -9.21
CA ALA A 347 -26.43 2.60 -8.92
C ALA A 347 -27.17 1.29 -8.66
N ILE A 348 -28.43 1.35 -8.20
CA ILE A 348 -29.22 0.16 -7.83
C ILE A 348 -29.24 -0.92 -8.93
N PRO A 349 -29.61 -0.62 -10.19
CA PRO A 349 -29.63 -1.64 -11.24
C PRO A 349 -28.24 -2.17 -11.63
N MET A 350 -27.18 -1.40 -11.37
CA MET A 350 -25.80 -1.82 -11.67
C MET A 350 -25.30 -2.91 -10.70
N LEU A 351 -25.92 -3.02 -9.52
CA LEU A 351 -25.56 -4.00 -8.49
C LEU A 351 -26.30 -5.34 -8.65
N GLU A 352 -26.98 -5.56 -9.78
CA GLU A 352 -27.56 -6.87 -10.08
C GLU A 352 -26.43 -7.93 -10.15
N PRO A 353 -26.48 -9.02 -9.35
CA PRO A 353 -25.35 -9.94 -9.22
C PRO A 353 -24.87 -10.58 -10.53
N THR A 354 -25.77 -10.95 -11.45
CA THR A 354 -25.36 -11.57 -12.72
C THR A 354 -24.68 -10.58 -13.66
N LEU A 355 -25.15 -9.34 -13.68
CA LEU A 355 -24.56 -8.22 -14.39
C LEU A 355 -23.17 -7.90 -13.84
N VAL A 356 -23.03 -7.82 -12.51
CA VAL A 356 -21.73 -7.60 -11.86
C VAL A 356 -20.77 -8.75 -12.19
N LYS A 357 -21.22 -10.01 -12.15
CA LYS A 357 -20.35 -11.15 -12.50
C LYS A 357 -19.87 -11.09 -13.95
N ALA A 358 -20.73 -10.72 -14.89
CA ALA A 358 -20.36 -10.53 -16.28
C ALA A 358 -19.35 -9.38 -16.46
N GLU A 359 -19.58 -8.24 -15.80
CA GLU A 359 -18.66 -7.11 -15.75
C GLU A 359 -17.28 -7.52 -15.21
N MET A 360 -17.23 -8.24 -14.08
CA MET A 360 -15.96 -8.68 -13.49
C MET A 360 -15.19 -9.59 -14.43
N LYS A 361 -15.87 -10.51 -15.11
CA LYS A 361 -15.25 -11.41 -16.09
C LYS A 361 -14.58 -10.63 -17.23
N ALA A 362 -15.25 -9.59 -17.75
CA ALA A 362 -14.70 -8.72 -18.77
C ALA A 362 -13.48 -7.92 -18.25
N LEU A 363 -13.63 -7.26 -17.10
CA LEU A 363 -12.57 -6.48 -16.48
C LEU A 363 -11.33 -7.30 -16.14
N GLN A 364 -11.51 -8.49 -15.57
CA GLN A 364 -10.39 -9.35 -15.18
C GLN A 364 -9.52 -9.70 -16.38
N ARG A 365 -10.13 -10.07 -17.51
CA ARG A 365 -9.40 -10.36 -18.75
C ARG A 365 -8.70 -9.14 -19.29
N HIS A 366 -9.43 -8.04 -19.44
CA HIS A 366 -8.90 -6.79 -19.99
C HIS A 366 -7.68 -6.28 -19.22
N PHE A 367 -7.77 -6.25 -17.89
CA PHE A 367 -6.65 -5.79 -17.08
C PHE A 367 -5.53 -6.83 -16.91
N MET A 368 -5.83 -8.14 -17.02
CA MET A 368 -4.79 -9.17 -17.12
C MET A 368 -3.97 -9.00 -18.40
N ASP A 369 -4.61 -8.75 -19.54
CA ASP A 369 -3.91 -8.52 -20.82
C ASP A 369 -3.04 -7.25 -20.75
N LYS A 370 -3.53 -6.19 -20.10
CA LYS A 370 -2.75 -4.97 -19.86
C LYS A 370 -1.58 -5.20 -18.90
N ARG A 371 -1.78 -5.97 -17.83
CA ARG A 371 -0.70 -6.40 -16.92
C ARG A 371 0.38 -7.12 -17.71
N ASP A 372 0.00 -8.11 -18.50
CA ASP A 372 0.93 -8.95 -19.25
C ASP A 372 1.69 -8.14 -20.30
N PHE A 373 1.03 -7.18 -20.94
CA PHE A 373 1.69 -6.22 -21.83
C PHE A 373 2.74 -5.37 -21.10
N VAL A 374 2.38 -4.71 -20.00
CA VAL A 374 3.31 -3.84 -19.25
C VAL A 374 4.48 -4.65 -18.69
N VAL A 375 4.20 -5.82 -18.11
CA VAL A 375 5.23 -6.76 -17.62
C VAL A 375 6.15 -7.20 -18.76
N GLY A 376 5.60 -7.52 -19.94
CA GLY A 376 6.37 -7.86 -21.13
C GLY A 376 7.31 -6.73 -21.56
N ARG A 377 6.79 -5.52 -21.73
CA ARG A 377 7.58 -4.32 -22.09
C ARG A 377 8.68 -4.02 -21.08
N LEU A 378 8.39 -4.09 -19.79
CA LEU A 378 9.40 -3.86 -18.74
C LEU A 378 10.50 -4.93 -18.75
N ARG A 379 10.17 -6.20 -19.02
CA ARG A 379 11.17 -7.26 -19.19
C ARG A 379 12.05 -7.02 -20.41
N GLU A 380 11.50 -6.53 -21.52
CA GLU A 380 12.27 -6.14 -22.71
C GLU A 380 13.24 -4.98 -22.42
N ILE A 381 12.86 -4.05 -21.55
CA ILE A 381 13.71 -2.94 -21.08
C ILE A 381 14.84 -3.43 -20.14
N GLY A 382 14.68 -4.62 -19.55
CA GLY A 382 15.68 -5.26 -18.70
C GLY A 382 15.28 -5.44 -17.24
N PHE A 383 14.06 -5.07 -16.85
CA PHE A 383 13.58 -5.26 -15.47
C PHE A 383 13.38 -6.75 -15.14
N SER A 384 13.85 -7.17 -13.96
CA SER A 384 13.52 -8.47 -13.39
C SER A 384 12.27 -8.36 -12.51
N ILE A 385 11.15 -8.88 -12.99
CA ILE A 385 9.86 -8.87 -12.29
C ILE A 385 9.64 -10.24 -11.66
N LYS A 386 9.99 -10.37 -10.37
CA LYS A 386 9.86 -11.61 -9.57
C LYS A 386 8.39 -11.95 -9.33
N ALA A 387 7.66 -11.05 -8.67
CA ALA A 387 6.22 -11.18 -8.48
C ALA A 387 5.45 -10.43 -9.57
N VAL A 388 4.83 -11.19 -10.47
CA VAL A 388 3.80 -10.64 -11.36
C VAL A 388 2.54 -10.41 -10.52
N PRO A 389 1.90 -9.22 -10.62
CA PRO A 389 0.66 -8.94 -9.91
C PRO A 389 -0.41 -9.99 -10.21
N ASP A 390 -1.03 -10.56 -9.19
CA ASP A 390 -2.15 -11.51 -9.35
C ASP A 390 -3.51 -10.82 -9.18
N SER A 391 -3.48 -9.51 -8.93
CA SER A 391 -4.66 -8.71 -8.64
C SER A 391 -4.39 -7.21 -8.79
N THR A 392 -5.43 -6.39 -8.59
CA THR A 392 -5.43 -4.92 -8.73
C THR A 392 -5.11 -4.47 -10.16
N PHE A 393 -4.71 -3.20 -10.34
CA PHE A 393 -4.07 -2.74 -11.56
C PHE A 393 -2.73 -2.03 -11.28
N TYR A 394 -2.01 -2.50 -10.27
CA TYR A 394 -0.71 -1.96 -9.87
C TYR A 394 0.42 -2.98 -9.99
N LEU A 395 1.60 -2.46 -10.28
CA LEU A 395 2.87 -3.17 -10.27
C LEU A 395 3.84 -2.43 -9.33
N TRP A 396 4.44 -3.18 -8.41
CA TRP A 396 5.46 -2.68 -7.50
C TRP A 396 6.84 -3.00 -8.07
N LEU A 397 7.49 -1.99 -8.63
CA LEU A 397 8.69 -2.15 -9.45
C LEU A 397 9.94 -1.79 -8.65
N ASN A 398 10.83 -2.77 -8.45
CA ASN A 398 12.16 -2.56 -7.85
C ASN A 398 13.11 -1.93 -8.89
N LEU A 399 13.84 -0.90 -8.47
CA LEU A 399 14.74 -0.09 -9.29
C LEU A 399 16.24 -0.34 -9.02
N GLU A 400 16.60 -1.17 -8.04
CA GLU A 400 17.99 -1.31 -7.54
C GLU A 400 19.00 -1.72 -8.62
N TRP A 401 18.55 -2.42 -9.66
CA TRP A 401 19.43 -2.86 -10.75
C TRP A 401 19.78 -1.72 -11.74
N LEU A 402 19.04 -0.61 -11.73
CA LEU A 402 19.28 0.52 -12.61
C LEU A 402 20.56 1.28 -12.23
N PRO A 403 21.13 2.09 -13.14
CA PRO A 403 22.26 2.95 -12.80
C PRO A 403 21.96 3.83 -11.57
N ASN A 404 22.96 3.99 -10.69
CA ASN A 404 22.82 4.68 -9.39
C ASN A 404 22.05 6.02 -9.42
N PRO A 405 22.17 6.88 -10.45
CA PRO A 405 21.41 8.14 -10.49
C PRO A 405 19.89 7.98 -10.59
N ILE A 406 19.37 6.79 -10.91
CA ILE A 406 17.94 6.49 -11.06
C ILE A 406 17.55 5.16 -10.40
N SER A 407 18.36 4.64 -9.48
CA SER A 407 18.09 3.39 -8.75
C SER A 407 17.17 3.58 -7.55
N ASP A 408 16.73 4.81 -7.28
CA ASP A 408 15.72 5.16 -6.28
C ASP A 408 14.48 5.80 -6.92
N GLY A 409 13.35 5.70 -6.22
CA GLY A 409 12.04 6.08 -6.73
C GLY A 409 11.87 7.58 -6.96
N LEU A 410 12.53 8.45 -6.18
CA LEU A 410 12.40 9.91 -6.35
C LEU A 410 13.19 10.39 -7.57
N ASN A 411 14.43 9.94 -7.73
CA ASN A 411 15.23 10.27 -8.90
C ASN A 411 14.69 9.62 -10.18
N PHE A 412 14.23 8.37 -10.12
CA PHE A 412 13.56 7.73 -11.24
C PHE A 412 12.28 8.47 -11.65
N PHE A 413 11.48 8.92 -10.68
CA PHE A 413 10.31 9.76 -10.94
C PHE A 413 10.70 11.07 -11.63
N GLN A 414 11.72 11.77 -11.13
CA GLN A 414 12.20 13.02 -11.75
C GLN A 414 12.66 12.78 -13.21
N ALA A 415 13.38 11.68 -13.47
CA ALA A 415 13.80 11.33 -14.82
C ALA A 415 12.61 10.99 -15.74
N CYS A 416 11.57 10.34 -15.20
CA CYS A 416 10.33 10.06 -15.93
C CYS A 416 9.55 11.34 -16.28
N LEU A 417 9.55 12.35 -15.42
CA LEU A 417 8.90 13.64 -15.70
C LEU A 417 9.49 14.32 -16.94
N GLU A 418 10.81 14.21 -17.16
CA GLU A 418 11.47 14.74 -18.38
C GLU A 418 10.98 14.05 -19.67
N GLU A 419 10.40 12.86 -19.55
CA GLU A 419 9.84 12.06 -20.64
C GLU A 419 8.30 12.06 -20.66
N ASN A 420 7.67 12.99 -19.92
CA ASN A 420 6.22 13.11 -19.75
C ASN A 420 5.55 11.85 -19.18
N VAL A 421 6.24 11.10 -18.31
CA VAL A 421 5.72 9.91 -17.63
C VAL A 421 5.59 10.19 -16.13
N ILE A 422 4.44 9.84 -15.56
CA ILE A 422 4.19 9.96 -14.11
C ILE A 422 4.20 8.56 -13.50
N VAL A 423 5.03 8.37 -12.47
CA VAL A 423 5.06 7.18 -11.61
C VAL A 423 4.94 7.63 -10.14
N VAL A 424 4.71 6.71 -9.20
CA VAL A 424 4.66 7.07 -7.77
C VAL A 424 5.85 6.48 -7.02
N PRO A 425 6.77 7.30 -6.48
CA PRO A 425 7.87 6.87 -5.62
C PRO A 425 7.41 6.00 -4.45
N GLY A 426 8.17 4.94 -4.17
CA GLY A 426 7.79 3.92 -3.20
C GLY A 426 7.76 4.42 -1.76
N ILE A 427 8.56 5.44 -1.45
CA ILE A 427 8.58 6.17 -0.16
C ILE A 427 7.18 6.63 0.28
N PHE A 428 6.25 6.88 -0.65
CA PHE A 428 4.89 7.30 -0.30
C PHE A 428 4.01 6.18 0.26
N PHE A 429 4.38 4.92 0.03
CA PHE A 429 3.69 3.74 0.56
C PHE A 429 4.30 3.25 1.86
N ASP A 430 5.32 3.95 2.36
CA ASP A 430 5.89 3.76 3.68
C ASP A 430 5.16 4.62 4.73
N LEU A 431 4.01 4.12 5.16
CA LEU A 431 3.09 4.82 6.06
C LEU A 431 3.80 5.25 7.37
N ASN A 432 3.77 6.54 7.68
CA ASN A 432 4.45 7.14 8.83
C ASN A 432 3.53 8.14 9.57
N PRO A 433 2.35 7.70 10.06
CA PRO A 433 1.32 8.61 10.56
C PRO A 433 1.72 9.37 11.84
N SER A 434 2.68 8.82 12.59
CA SER A 434 3.25 9.48 13.77
C SER A 434 4.55 10.24 13.50
N LYS A 435 5.04 10.26 12.25
CA LYS A 435 6.31 10.91 11.84
C LYS A 435 7.49 10.54 12.75
N ARG A 436 7.55 9.28 13.16
CA ARG A 436 8.57 8.77 14.10
C ARG A 436 9.83 8.28 13.41
N ARG A 437 9.74 8.04 12.10
CA ARG A 437 10.84 7.59 11.25
C ARG A 437 11.25 8.70 10.31
N ASP A 438 12.54 8.74 10.00
CA ASP A 438 13.02 9.49 8.84
C ASP A 438 12.53 8.78 7.58
N LEU A 439 11.97 9.52 6.63
CA LEU A 439 11.46 8.95 5.37
C LEU A 439 12.62 8.55 4.44
N PHE A 440 13.83 9.08 4.62
CA PHE A 440 15.01 8.67 3.84
C PHE A 440 15.55 7.29 4.26
N ASP A 441 15.12 6.80 5.42
CA ASP A 441 15.37 5.43 5.89
C ASP A 441 14.30 4.44 5.39
N SER A 442 13.50 4.83 4.38
CA SER A 442 12.38 4.03 3.92
C SER A 442 12.85 2.73 3.25
N PRO A 443 12.34 1.55 3.66
CA PRO A 443 12.61 0.30 2.94
C PRO A 443 11.93 0.26 1.56
N CYS A 444 11.17 1.30 1.19
CA CYS A 444 10.48 1.42 -0.09
C CYS A 444 11.14 2.47 -1.00
N HIS A 445 12.28 3.05 -0.63
CA HIS A 445 12.92 4.13 -1.39
C HIS A 445 13.33 3.69 -2.81
N HIS A 446 13.77 2.43 -2.98
CA HIS A 446 14.17 1.83 -4.26
C HIS A 446 13.03 1.28 -5.11
N PHE A 447 11.78 1.61 -4.76
CA PHE A 447 10.60 1.18 -5.49
C PHE A 447 9.86 2.32 -6.16
N VAL A 448 9.08 2.00 -7.18
CA VAL A 448 7.96 2.81 -7.68
C VAL A 448 6.72 1.95 -7.85
N ARG A 449 5.54 2.55 -7.64
CA ARG A 449 4.28 1.96 -8.08
C ARG A 449 3.94 2.44 -9.48
N LEU A 450 3.74 1.49 -10.38
CA LEU A 450 3.15 1.71 -11.69
C LEU A 450 1.68 1.27 -11.70
N SER A 451 0.83 2.05 -12.35
CA SER A 451 -0.57 1.72 -12.63
C SER A 451 -0.71 1.29 -14.08
N TYR A 452 -1.24 0.10 -14.30
CA TYR A 452 -1.77 -0.33 -15.60
C TYR A 452 -3.30 -0.12 -15.68
N GLY A 453 -3.79 0.82 -14.86
CA GLY A 453 -5.12 1.43 -14.94
C GLY A 453 -5.47 2.10 -16.28
N PRO A 454 -4.59 2.97 -16.83
CA PRO A 454 -4.85 3.76 -18.05
C PRO A 454 -5.07 2.93 -19.32
N THR A 455 -5.58 3.56 -20.39
CA THR A 455 -5.79 2.94 -21.70
C THR A 455 -4.50 2.36 -22.29
N ARG A 456 -4.64 1.40 -23.22
CA ARG A 456 -3.48 0.75 -23.88
C ARG A 456 -2.50 1.74 -24.51
N GLU A 457 -3.00 2.79 -25.17
CA GLU A 457 -2.17 3.84 -25.77
C GLU A 457 -1.32 4.57 -24.71
N VAL A 458 -1.90 4.90 -23.55
CA VAL A 458 -1.19 5.53 -22.45
C VAL A 458 -0.12 4.60 -21.87
N LEU A 459 -0.41 3.28 -21.79
CA LEU A 459 0.56 2.29 -21.33
C LEU A 459 1.74 2.14 -22.29
N GLU A 460 1.48 2.11 -23.60
CA GLU A 460 2.51 2.07 -24.65
C GLU A 460 3.44 3.27 -24.53
N ARG A 461 2.88 4.48 -24.50
CA ARG A 461 3.63 5.72 -24.35
C ARG A 461 4.43 5.77 -23.05
N GLY A 462 3.83 5.31 -21.95
CA GLY A 462 4.49 5.25 -20.65
C GLY A 462 5.69 4.29 -20.65
N CYS A 463 5.54 3.10 -21.24
CA CYS A 463 6.63 2.15 -21.40
C CYS A 463 7.74 2.71 -22.30
N ASP A 464 7.38 3.36 -23.41
CA ASP A 464 8.35 4.00 -24.32
C ASP A 464 9.13 5.12 -23.62
N GLY A 465 8.49 5.91 -22.77
CA GLY A 465 9.15 6.94 -21.96
C GLY A 465 10.11 6.33 -20.93
N ILE A 466 9.68 5.30 -20.20
CA ILE A 466 10.54 4.57 -19.26
C ILE A 466 11.76 3.97 -20.00
N GLU A 467 11.56 3.40 -21.18
CA GLU A 467 12.64 2.85 -22.00
C GLU A 467 13.67 3.92 -22.38
N ARG A 468 13.23 5.12 -22.78
CA ARG A 468 14.14 6.25 -23.07
C ARG A 468 14.92 6.69 -21.84
N VAL A 469 14.29 6.76 -20.67
CA VAL A 469 14.97 7.04 -19.40
C VAL A 469 16.07 6.00 -19.14
N VAL A 470 15.72 4.71 -19.15
CA VAL A 470 16.68 3.64 -18.82
C VAL A 470 17.86 3.64 -19.80
N ARG A 471 17.60 3.75 -21.11
CA ARG A 471 18.65 3.80 -22.14
C ARG A 471 19.55 5.03 -22.00
N LYS A 472 18.99 6.21 -21.68
CA LYS A 472 19.74 7.44 -21.43
C LYS A 472 20.75 7.24 -20.31
N PHE A 473 20.32 6.72 -19.16
CA PHE A 473 21.19 6.56 -18.00
C PHE A 473 22.19 5.41 -18.15
N GLN A 474 21.83 4.31 -18.83
CA GLN A 474 22.78 3.25 -19.18
C GLN A 474 23.88 3.76 -20.12
N ALA A 475 23.54 4.61 -21.11
CA ALA A 475 24.51 5.22 -21.99
C ALA A 475 25.46 6.18 -21.25
N LEU A 476 24.95 6.95 -20.29
CA LEU A 476 25.76 7.84 -19.45
C LEU A 476 26.71 7.05 -18.53
N GLU A 477 26.25 5.95 -17.94
CA GLU A 477 27.09 5.05 -17.15
C GLU A 477 28.21 4.42 -18.00
N ALA A 478 27.89 3.93 -19.20
CA ALA A 478 28.87 3.37 -20.13
C ALA A 478 29.93 4.39 -20.58
N GLN A 479 29.61 5.68 -20.55
CA GLN A 479 30.53 6.79 -20.85
C GLN A 479 31.36 7.25 -19.64
N GLY A 480 31.16 6.64 -18.46
CA GLY A 480 31.86 7.00 -17.23
C GLY A 480 31.42 8.34 -16.65
N ALA A 481 30.19 8.79 -16.94
CA ALA A 481 29.68 10.09 -16.48
C ALA A 481 29.48 10.17 -14.96
N TYR A 482 29.44 9.03 -14.26
CA TYR A 482 29.30 8.95 -12.81
C TYR A 482 30.17 7.81 -12.24
N GLU A 483 30.79 8.02 -11.07
CA GLU A 483 31.58 6.98 -10.40
C GLU A 483 30.68 5.86 -9.86
N VAL A 484 31.01 4.61 -10.19
CA VAL A 484 30.33 3.41 -9.66
C VAL A 484 31.02 3.00 -8.35
N PRO A 485 30.36 3.08 -7.18
CA PRO A 485 30.81 2.32 -6.02
C PRO A 485 30.56 0.85 -6.33
N ARG A 486 31.59 0.12 -6.78
CA ARG A 486 31.47 -1.33 -6.95
C ARG A 486 31.21 -1.95 -5.58
N ALA A 487 30.13 -2.73 -5.46
CA ALA A 487 29.99 -3.66 -4.34
C ALA A 487 31.27 -4.53 -4.27
N PRO A 488 31.83 -4.78 -3.08
CA PRO A 488 32.99 -5.64 -2.97
C PRO A 488 32.62 -7.03 -3.51
N SER A 489 33.26 -7.40 -4.61
CA SER A 489 33.18 -8.75 -5.17
C SER A 489 33.57 -9.76 -4.09
N PRO A 490 32.84 -10.88 -3.94
CA PRO A 490 33.25 -11.94 -3.02
C PRO A 490 34.63 -12.39 -3.47
N SER A 491 35.62 -12.15 -2.62
CA SER A 491 36.99 -12.53 -2.89
C SER A 491 37.04 -14.04 -3.12
N ARG A 492 37.57 -14.42 -4.29
CA ARG A 492 38.02 -15.79 -4.55
C ARG A 492 39.04 -16.13 -3.48
N THR A 493 38.74 -17.13 -2.66
CA THR A 493 39.74 -17.83 -1.88
C THR A 493 40.64 -18.61 -2.84
N GLU A 494 41.75 -18.00 -3.25
CA GLU A 494 42.91 -18.72 -3.76
C GLU A 494 43.67 -19.33 -2.58
N GLY A 495 43.86 -20.65 -2.60
CA GLY A 495 44.67 -21.31 -1.58
C GLY A 495 44.60 -22.83 -1.47
N GLU A 496 44.25 -23.59 -2.53
CA GLU A 496 44.61 -25.01 -2.56
C GLU A 496 46.09 -25.13 -2.92
N LYS A 497 46.94 -25.36 -1.91
CA LYS A 497 48.26 -25.96 -2.10
C LYS A 497 48.19 -27.42 -1.68
N GLU A 498 48.24 -28.30 -2.67
CA GLU A 498 48.70 -29.67 -2.53
C GLU A 498 50.02 -29.71 -1.74
N SER A 499 50.08 -30.58 -0.74
CA SER A 499 51.36 -31.14 -0.30
C SER A 499 51.18 -32.63 -0.03
N ASN A 500 51.78 -33.40 -0.94
CA ASN A 500 52.07 -34.82 -0.80
C ASN A 500 52.97 -35.06 0.41
N LEU A 501 52.53 -35.88 1.36
CA LEU A 501 53.43 -36.60 2.27
C LEU A 501 52.92 -38.03 2.49
N VAL A 502 53.82 -38.96 2.15
CA VAL A 502 53.75 -40.42 2.19
C VAL A 502 53.50 -40.94 3.62
N PRO A 503 52.75 -42.04 3.82
CA PRO A 503 52.59 -42.64 5.15
C PRO A 503 53.77 -43.56 5.49
N SER A 504 54.30 -43.43 6.70
CA SER A 504 55.20 -44.43 7.31
C SER A 504 54.51 -45.05 8.54
N ALA A 505 54.66 -46.35 8.66
CA ALA A 505 53.93 -47.24 9.56
C ALA A 505 54.53 -47.32 10.98
N GLY A 506 53.69 -47.75 11.93
CA GLY A 506 54.00 -48.13 13.32
C GLY A 506 53.14 -47.33 14.30
N GLY A 507 52.37 -47.86 15.24
CA GLY A 507 52.32 -49.16 15.92
C GLY A 507 52.08 -48.86 17.42
N GLY A 508 51.10 -49.53 18.06
CA GLY A 508 50.80 -49.45 19.51
C GLY A 508 49.52 -48.65 19.83
N GLU A 509 48.39 -49.28 20.11
CA GLU A 509 47.92 -49.87 21.39
C GLU A 509 47.30 -48.86 22.39
N ARG A 510 46.02 -49.11 22.74
CA ARG A 510 45.32 -49.00 24.06
C ARG A 510 45.41 -47.66 24.82
N GLU A 511 44.34 -46.98 25.24
CA GLU A 511 43.29 -47.27 26.27
C GLU A 511 42.33 -46.05 26.26
N LYS A 512 40.99 -46.21 26.25
CA LYS A 512 40.04 -46.10 27.38
C LYS A 512 39.99 -44.79 28.20
N ASP A 513 38.74 -44.39 28.47
CA ASP A 513 38.24 -43.52 29.55
C ASP A 513 38.45 -42.00 29.37
N GLU A 514 37.62 -41.08 29.83
CA GLU A 514 36.21 -40.92 30.23
C GLU A 514 36.12 -39.41 30.61
N ILE A 515 34.91 -38.86 30.79
CA ILE A 515 34.60 -37.78 31.76
C ILE A 515 34.92 -36.29 31.39
N LEU A 516 33.82 -35.58 31.10
CA LEU A 516 33.27 -34.40 31.83
C LEU A 516 33.89 -32.98 31.73
N HIS A 517 32.97 -32.06 31.39
CA HIS A 517 32.63 -30.79 32.05
C HIS A 517 33.39 -29.46 31.77
N LEU A 518 32.54 -28.43 31.57
CA LEU A 518 32.65 -27.00 31.92
C LEU A 518 33.56 -26.17 30.98
N LEU A 519 33.08 -25.13 30.29
CA LEU A 519 32.13 -24.06 30.64
C LEU A 519 31.26 -23.62 29.45
#